data_AF-A0A958H3I4-F1
#
_entry.id   AF-A0A958H3I4-F1
#
_cell.length_a   1.000
_cell.length_b   1.000
_cell.length_c   1.000
_cell.angle_alpha   90.00
_cell.angle_beta   90.00
_cell.angle_gamma   90.00
#
_symmetry.space_group_name_H-M   'P 1'
#
loop_
_entity.id
_entity.type
_entity.pdbx_description
1 polymer ?
#
loop_
_entity_poly.entity_id
_entity_poly.type
_entity_poly.pdbx_seq_one_letter_code
_entity_poly.pdbx_strand_id
1 'polypeptide(L)'
;SRMTIVTDEEEMLRRNIIKANLFKMVNVIDVQDVTEQSCVLRETALIKVEADSVTRGQVMDVVEMYRGRIVDVGTKTLIVEVTGEPEKIESAINVLTPFTILEIMRTGKIAMTRGEVMPRTNGTTKAPSNGKH
;
A
#
# COMPACT_ATOMS: atom_id res chain seq x y z
N SER A 1 -3.82 -14.09 -6.37
CA SER A 1 -3.13 -12.96 -5.71
C SER A 1 -3.90 -11.67 -5.98
N ARG A 2 -3.77 -10.65 -5.14
CA ARG A 2 -4.27 -9.28 -5.40
C ARG A 2 -3.07 -8.34 -5.33
N MET A 3 -2.94 -7.48 -6.32
CA MET A 3 -1.86 -6.49 -6.42
C MET A 3 -2.48 -5.12 -6.53
N THR A 4 -1.89 -4.13 -5.86
CA THR A 4 -2.21 -2.71 -6.05
C THR A 4 -1.11 -2.11 -6.92
N ILE A 5 -1.51 -1.43 -8.00
CA ILE A 5 -0.61 -0.71 -8.90
C ILE A 5 -0.98 0.76 -8.79
N VAL A 6 0.01 1.60 -8.49
CA VAL A 6 -0.14 3.06 -8.41
C VAL A 6 0.51 3.66 -9.63
N THR A 7 -0.14 4.65 -10.25
CA THR A 7 0.34 5.37 -11.42
C THR A 7 -0.02 6.84 -11.28
N ASP A 8 0.83 7.73 -11.77
CA ASP A 8 0.63 9.18 -11.74
C ASP A 8 -0.22 9.67 -12.95
N GLU A 9 -1.07 8.82 -13.50
CA GLU A 9 -1.83 9.10 -14.72
C GLU A 9 -3.25 9.64 -14.41
N GLU A 10 -3.43 10.92 -14.70
CA GLU A 10 -4.68 11.65 -14.46
C GLU A 10 -5.68 11.52 -15.62
N GLU A 11 -5.22 11.17 -16.83
CA GLU A 11 -6.10 11.04 -17.99
C GLU A 11 -6.91 9.73 -17.94
N MET A 12 -8.23 9.84 -17.84
CA MET A 12 -9.14 8.68 -17.79
C MET A 12 -8.95 7.74 -18.98
N LEU A 13 -8.71 8.27 -20.18
CA LEU A 13 -8.45 7.46 -21.38
C LEU A 13 -7.21 6.57 -21.19
N ARG A 14 -6.12 7.12 -20.66
CA ARG A 14 -4.89 6.37 -20.43
C ARG A 14 -5.03 5.36 -19.30
N ARG A 15 -5.71 5.70 -18.21
CA ARG A 15 -6.06 4.72 -17.15
C ARG A 15 -6.85 3.53 -17.72
N ASN A 16 -7.81 3.79 -18.60
CA ASN A 16 -8.58 2.74 -19.28
C ASN A 16 -7.70 1.87 -20.19
N ILE A 17 -6.73 2.46 -20.90
CA ILE A 17 -5.76 1.71 -21.72
C ILE A 17 -4.88 0.82 -20.84
N ILE A 18 -4.35 1.33 -19.73
CA ILE A 18 -3.54 0.56 -18.76
C ILE A 18 -4.36 -0.62 -18.23
N LYS A 19 -5.59 -0.37 -17.77
CA LYS A 19 -6.51 -1.40 -17.29
C LYS A 19 -6.76 -2.48 -18.36
N ALA A 20 -7.05 -2.08 -19.60
CA ALA A 20 -7.28 -3.02 -20.68
C ALA A 20 -6.03 -3.85 -21.02
N ASN A 21 -4.83 -3.26 -20.96
CA ASN A 21 -3.59 -3.99 -21.20
C ASN A 21 -3.27 -5.00 -20.10
N LEU A 22 -3.55 -4.66 -18.84
CA LEU A 22 -3.42 -5.60 -17.72
C LEU A 22 -4.42 -6.76 -17.86
N PHE A 23 -5.65 -6.46 -18.26
CA PHE A 23 -6.70 -7.48 -18.41
C PHE A 23 -6.43 -8.48 -19.55
N LYS A 24 -5.64 -8.10 -20.56
CA LYS A 24 -5.23 -9.01 -21.66
C LYS A 24 -4.23 -10.09 -21.23
N MET A 25 -3.61 -9.96 -20.04
CA MET A 25 -2.64 -10.94 -19.57
C MET A 25 -3.33 -12.24 -19.17
N VAL A 26 -2.76 -13.37 -19.60
CA VAL A 26 -3.35 -14.72 -19.42
C VAL A 26 -3.73 -15.04 -17.97
N ASN A 27 -2.94 -14.55 -17.00
CA ASN A 27 -3.10 -14.85 -15.58
C ASN A 27 -3.87 -13.77 -14.80
N VAL A 28 -4.58 -12.87 -15.48
CA VAL A 28 -5.36 -11.81 -14.83
C VAL A 28 -6.85 -12.14 -14.87
N ILE A 29 -7.45 -12.20 -13.68
CA ILE A 29 -8.87 -12.51 -13.51
C ILE A 29 -9.72 -11.24 -13.56
N ASP A 30 -9.23 -10.14 -12.99
CA ASP A 30 -9.95 -8.87 -12.89
C ASP A 30 -8.97 -7.69 -12.70
N VAL A 31 -9.36 -6.52 -13.19
CA VAL A 31 -8.64 -5.26 -12.99
C VAL A 31 -9.65 -4.16 -12.66
N GLN A 32 -9.47 -3.55 -11.49
CA GLN A 32 -10.34 -2.48 -10.99
C GLN A 32 -9.55 -1.19 -10.87
N ASP A 33 -10.06 -0.12 -11.50
CA ASP A 33 -9.60 1.24 -11.21
C ASP A 33 -10.36 1.72 -9.96
N VAL A 34 -9.62 1.95 -8.88
CA VAL A 34 -10.16 2.35 -7.57
C VAL A 34 -9.82 3.79 -7.21
N THR A 35 -9.30 4.58 -8.17
CA THR A 35 -8.80 5.96 -7.94
C THR A 35 -9.85 6.86 -7.30
N GLU A 36 -11.09 6.79 -7.78
CA GLU A 36 -12.22 7.62 -7.30
C GLU A 36 -13.13 6.86 -6.30
N GLN A 37 -12.70 5.69 -5.83
CA GLN A 37 -13.49 4.86 -4.93
C GLN A 37 -13.07 5.08 -3.48
N SER A 38 -14.05 4.96 -2.56
CA SER A 38 -13.75 4.98 -1.13
C SER A 38 -12.93 3.74 -0.75
N CYS A 39 -11.67 3.94 -0.38
CA CYS A 39 -10.73 2.88 -0.05
C CYS A 39 -10.18 3.00 1.37
N VAL A 40 -9.76 1.87 1.92
CA VAL A 40 -8.74 1.80 2.97
C VAL A 40 -7.39 1.67 2.27
N LEU A 41 -6.49 2.62 2.53
CA LEU A 41 -5.11 2.57 2.08
C LEU A 41 -4.23 2.17 3.25
N ARG A 42 -3.30 1.25 3.00
CA ARG A 42 -2.25 0.91 3.96
C ARG A 42 -0.92 0.73 3.28
N GLU A 43 0.12 0.93 4.07
CA GLU A 43 1.50 0.68 3.73
C GLU A 43 2.23 0.23 4.99
N THR A 44 3.25 -0.61 4.82
CA THR A 44 4.21 -0.96 5.86
C THR A 44 5.60 -0.52 5.43
N ALA A 45 6.35 0.04 6.36
CA ALA A 45 7.76 0.37 6.19
C ALA A 45 8.61 -0.29 7.26
N LEU A 46 9.75 -0.86 6.85
CA LEU A 46 10.87 -1.20 7.70
C LEU A 46 11.91 -0.10 7.58
N ILE A 47 12.32 0.47 8.70
CA ILE A 47 13.26 1.59 8.76
C ILE A 47 14.40 1.16 9.68
N LYS A 48 15.60 1.04 9.12
CA LYS A 48 16.82 0.76 9.87
C LYS A 48 17.46 2.09 10.24
N VAL A 49 17.72 2.29 11.54
CA VAL A 49 18.33 3.51 12.08
C VAL A 49 19.53 3.19 12.94
N GLU A 50 20.45 4.14 13.08
CA GLU A 50 21.47 4.08 14.12
C GLU A 50 20.83 4.28 15.50
N ALA A 51 21.23 3.47 16.45
CA ALA A 51 20.73 3.51 17.82
C ALA A 51 21.77 2.92 18.76
N ASP A 52 22.46 3.76 19.51
CA ASP A 52 23.41 3.35 20.54
C ASP A 52 22.73 3.21 21.91
N SER A 53 23.49 2.96 22.97
CA SER A 53 22.91 2.82 24.32
C SER A 53 22.22 4.10 24.83
N VAL A 54 22.54 5.26 24.28
CA VAL A 54 22.00 6.56 24.70
C VAL A 54 20.74 6.90 23.90
N THR A 55 20.75 6.71 22.58
CA THR A 55 19.64 7.08 21.70
C THR A 55 18.58 6.00 21.54
N ARG A 56 18.88 4.75 21.87
CA ARG A 56 17.96 3.61 21.68
C ARG A 56 16.61 3.79 22.37
N GLY A 57 16.58 4.34 23.59
CA GLY A 57 15.32 4.63 24.28
C GLY A 57 14.45 5.63 23.52
N GLN A 58 15.06 6.71 23.01
CA GLN A 58 14.35 7.74 22.25
C GLN A 58 13.76 7.19 20.94
N VAL A 59 14.49 6.30 20.25
CA VAL A 59 13.95 5.61 19.06
C VAL A 59 12.76 4.73 19.45
N MET A 60 12.84 4.01 20.57
CA MET A 60 11.71 3.18 21.05
C MET A 60 10.47 4.02 21.36
N ASP A 61 10.63 5.19 21.98
CA ASP A 61 9.53 6.11 22.27
C ASP A 61 8.85 6.60 20.98
N VAL A 62 9.63 6.95 19.95
CA VAL A 62 9.11 7.31 18.62
C VAL A 62 8.33 6.14 18.02
N VAL A 63 8.87 4.93 18.09
CA VAL A 63 8.20 3.74 17.55
C VAL A 63 6.87 3.49 18.27
N GLU A 64 6.81 3.63 19.58
CA GLU A 64 5.58 3.50 20.36
C GLU A 64 4.54 4.58 19.98
N MET A 65 4.96 5.83 19.81
CA MET A 65 4.10 6.93 19.37
C MET A 65 3.40 6.62 18.05
N TYR A 66 4.11 5.99 17.10
CA TYR A 66 3.54 5.57 15.83
C TYR A 66 2.86 4.20 15.88
N ARG A 67 2.70 3.59 17.06
CA ARG A 67 2.19 2.21 17.23
C ARG A 67 2.94 1.22 16.33
N GLY A 68 4.23 1.44 16.15
CA GLY A 68 5.13 0.58 15.41
C GLY A 68 5.66 -0.55 16.28
N ARG A 69 6.63 -1.29 15.75
CA ARG A 69 7.28 -2.41 16.44
C ARG A 69 8.78 -2.35 16.20
N ILE A 70 9.55 -2.74 17.20
CA ILE A 70 10.97 -3.08 16.99
C ILE A 70 11.02 -4.52 16.50
N VAL A 71 11.57 -4.73 15.30
CA VAL A 71 11.65 -6.06 14.68
C VAL A 71 13.07 -6.63 14.68
N ASP A 72 14.07 -5.78 14.90
CA ASP A 72 15.46 -6.19 15.10
C ASP A 72 16.21 -5.22 16.02
N VAL A 73 17.14 -5.77 16.80
CA VAL A 73 18.02 -5.01 17.71
C VAL A 73 19.47 -5.43 17.47
N GLY A 74 20.24 -4.55 16.81
CA GLY A 74 21.69 -4.69 16.73
C GLY A 74 22.39 -3.89 17.82
N THR A 75 23.72 -4.02 17.95
CA THR A 75 24.51 -3.27 18.96
C THR A 75 24.41 -1.76 18.78
N LYS A 76 24.42 -1.29 17.53
CA LYS A 76 24.37 0.14 17.15
C LYS A 76 23.19 0.49 16.25
N THR A 77 22.24 -0.42 16.08
CA THR A 77 21.14 -0.25 15.13
C THR A 77 19.82 -0.79 15.70
N LEU A 78 18.73 -0.25 15.19
CA LEU A 78 17.39 -0.82 15.33
C LEU A 78 16.76 -0.95 13.95
N ILE A 79 15.96 -2.00 13.73
CA ILE A 79 15.00 -2.03 12.63
C ILE A 79 13.61 -1.87 13.23
N VAL A 80 12.90 -0.86 12.74
CA VAL A 80 11.56 -0.51 13.20
C VAL A 80 10.57 -0.77 12.09
N GLU A 81 9.43 -1.35 12.44
CA GLU A 81 8.29 -1.56 11.55
C GLU A 81 7.20 -0.55 11.89
N VAL A 82 6.74 0.20 10.91
CA VAL A 82 5.56 1.06 11.04
C VAL A 82 4.56 0.70 9.96
N THR A 83 3.30 0.50 10.35
CA THR A 83 2.18 0.24 9.43
C THR A 83 1.11 1.30 9.60
N GLY A 84 0.58 1.82 8.48
CA GLY A 84 -0.31 2.98 8.51
C GLY A 84 -0.78 3.43 7.13
N GLU A 85 -1.46 4.56 7.11
CA GLU A 85 -1.65 5.32 5.87
C GLU A 85 -0.30 5.93 5.44
N PRO A 86 -0.08 6.20 4.14
CA PRO A 86 1.20 6.69 3.62
C PRO A 86 1.73 7.93 4.35
N GLU A 87 0.84 8.84 4.75
CA GLU A 87 1.15 10.06 5.47
C GLU A 87 1.72 9.76 6.87
N LYS A 88 1.21 8.73 7.54
CA LYS A 88 1.74 8.26 8.82
C LYS A 88 3.13 7.67 8.65
N ILE A 89 3.37 6.91 7.58
CA ILE A 89 4.69 6.35 7.27
C ILE A 89 5.70 7.47 7.03
N GLU A 90 5.33 8.45 6.21
CA GLU A 90 6.17 9.60 5.92
C GLU A 90 6.49 10.41 7.18
N SER A 91 5.50 10.65 8.04
CA SER A 91 5.71 11.33 9.32
C SER A 91 6.65 10.55 10.25
N ALA A 92 6.53 9.22 10.30
CA ALA A 92 7.41 8.38 11.12
C ALA A 92 8.86 8.46 10.63
N ILE A 93 9.08 8.40 9.31
CA ILE A 93 10.39 8.58 8.69
C ILE A 93 10.98 9.94 9.09
N ASN A 94 10.20 11.02 8.95
CA ASN A 94 10.65 12.37 9.27
C ASN A 94 11.06 12.55 10.74
N VAL A 95 10.31 11.96 11.68
CA VAL A 95 10.66 11.99 13.10
C VAL A 95 11.88 11.14 13.42
N LEU A 96 12.14 10.09 12.64
CA LEU A 96 13.32 9.22 12.80
C LEU A 96 14.59 9.77 12.14
N THR A 97 14.47 10.75 11.23
CA THR A 97 15.61 11.38 10.53
C THR A 97 16.78 11.80 11.45
N PRO A 98 16.57 12.33 12.67
CA PRO A 98 17.67 12.68 13.58
C PRO A 98 18.54 11.51 14.04
N PHE A 99 18.07 10.27 13.95
CA PHE A 99 18.79 9.06 14.40
C PHE A 99 19.62 8.38 13.29
N THR A 100 19.93 9.10 12.21
CA THR A 100 20.59 8.56 11.01
C THR A 100 19.87 7.33 10.44
N ILE A 101 19.05 7.54 9.42
CA ILE A 101 18.42 6.43 8.70
C ILE A 101 19.45 5.76 7.79
N LEU A 102 19.64 4.46 7.99
CA LEU A 102 20.57 3.64 7.22
C LEU A 102 19.90 2.99 6.00
N GLU A 103 18.64 2.60 6.15
CA GLU A 103 17.90 1.88 5.11
C GLU A 103 16.39 2.01 5.32
N ILE A 104 15.63 2.13 4.23
CA ILE A 104 14.16 2.13 4.25
C ILE A 104 13.66 1.12 3.22
N MET A 105 12.84 0.17 3.67
CA MET A 105 12.09 -0.75 2.81
C MET A 105 10.61 -0.50 2.96
N ARG A 106 9.91 -0.27 1.85
CA ARG A 106 8.47 0.06 1.81
C ARG A 106 7.73 -0.97 0.97
N THR A 107 6.53 -1.37 1.41
CA THR A 107 5.67 -2.27 0.62
C THR A 107 5.02 -1.60 -0.58
N GLY A 108 5.00 -0.26 -0.60
CA GLY A 108 4.07 0.50 -1.43
C GLY A 108 2.65 0.44 -0.88
N LYS A 109 1.75 1.22 -1.50
CA LYS A 109 0.34 1.32 -1.09
C LYS A 109 -0.41 0.05 -1.46
N ILE A 110 -1.11 -0.54 -0.50
CA ILE A 110 -2.17 -1.51 -0.74
C ILE A 110 -3.53 -0.80 -0.57
N ALA A 111 -4.47 -1.14 -1.46
CA ALA A 111 -5.79 -0.53 -1.49
C ALA A 111 -6.90 -1.59 -1.42
N MET A 112 -7.86 -1.36 -0.54
CA MET A 112 -9.09 -2.15 -0.45
C MET A 112 -10.30 -1.23 -0.46
N THR A 113 -11.20 -1.43 -1.42
CA THR A 113 -12.47 -0.72 -1.49
C THR A 113 -13.31 -1.01 -0.25
N ARG A 114 -14.00 0.02 0.26
CA ARG A 114 -14.88 -0.10 1.43
C ARG A 114 -16.26 -0.62 1.01
N GLY A 115 -16.96 -1.21 1.98
CA GLY A 115 -18.33 -1.72 1.79
C GLY A 115 -18.38 -3.14 1.22
N GLU A 116 -19.51 -3.48 0.62
CA GLU A 116 -19.73 -4.82 0.07
C GLU A 116 -18.82 -5.09 -1.14
N VAL A 117 -18.38 -6.34 -1.25
CA VAL A 117 -17.58 -6.79 -2.39
C VAL A 117 -18.48 -6.79 -3.62
N MET A 118 -18.24 -5.87 -4.57
CA MET A 118 -18.95 -5.91 -5.84
C MET A 118 -18.71 -7.29 -6.50
N PRO A 119 -19.77 -7.96 -6.97
CA PRO A 119 -19.62 -9.24 -7.63
C PRO A 119 -18.72 -9.07 -8.86
N ARG A 120 -17.68 -9.91 -8.95
CA ARG A 120 -16.81 -9.95 -10.12
C ARG A 120 -17.67 -10.29 -11.34
N THR A 121 -17.71 -9.41 -12.32
CA THR A 121 -18.40 -9.67 -13.59
C THR A 121 -17.63 -10.76 -14.34
N ASN A 122 -18.05 -12.02 -14.15
CA ASN A 122 -17.70 -13.07 -15.10
C ASN A 122 -18.28 -12.64 -16.45
N GLY A 123 -17.43 -12.43 -17.46
CA GLY A 123 -17.77 -11.90 -18.79
C GLY A 123 -18.74 -12.73 -19.63
N THR A 124 -19.95 -12.98 -19.12
CA THR A 124 -21.08 -13.57 -19.85
C THR A 124 -22.31 -12.71 -19.62
N THR A 125 -22.31 -11.51 -20.20
CA THR A 125 -23.57 -10.85 -20.55
C THR A 125 -24.28 -11.73 -21.57
N LYS A 126 -25.24 -12.54 -21.11
CA LYS A 126 -26.29 -13.06 -22.00
C LYS A 126 -27.01 -11.83 -22.58
N ALA A 127 -26.93 -11.68 -23.89
CA ALA A 127 -27.75 -10.71 -24.61
C ALA A 127 -29.24 -10.91 -24.26
N PRO A 128 -30.04 -9.85 -24.13
CA PRO A 128 -31.47 -9.99 -23.95
C PRO A 128 -32.05 -10.70 -25.18
N SER A 129 -32.63 -11.88 -24.95
CA SER A 129 -33.48 -12.57 -25.90
C SER A 129 -34.76 -11.76 -26.06
N ASN A 130 -34.82 -10.92 -27.09
CA ASN A 130 -36.07 -10.33 -27.55
C ASN A 130 -36.86 -11.42 -28.30
N GLY A 131 -37.54 -12.27 -27.53
CA GLY A 131 -38.58 -13.16 -28.03
C GLY A 131 -39.83 -12.34 -28.34
N LYS A 132 -40.15 -12.20 -29.62
CA LYS A 132 -41.47 -11.81 -30.11
C LYS A 132 -42.51 -12.81 -29.58
N HIS A 133 -43.58 -12.32 -28.97
CA HIS A 133 -44.96 -12.76 -29.20
C HIS A 133 -45.92 -11.64 -28.81
#